data_AF-A0A964W463-F1
#
_entry.id   AF-A0A964W463-F1
#
_cell.length_a   1.000
_cell.length_b   1.000
_cell.length_c   1.000
_cell.angle_alpha   90.00
_cell.angle_beta   90.00
_cell.angle_gamma   90.00
#
_symmetry.space_group_name_H-M   'P 1'
#
loop_
_entity.id
_entity.type
_entity.pdbx_description
1 polymer ?
#
loop_
_entity_poly.entity_id
_entity_poly.type
_entity_poly.pdbx_seq_one_letter_code
_entity_poly.pdbx_strand_id
1 'polypeptide(L)'
;MERMRTMAKKIKFPLEMENGVMVRTLEQLKDDFSLEKVLNYYASGKLITWLNDRYYEDEAMQVEKLNSSSADFKQKLCEIFDVEYIADDEIDMEILEQRNIKISKLKQFTEDESIIKNVDSVAFNQEELADLLDEDITPIYLCSEEFTIPISKENVTYIGVNNPIININSQEDIDLRKKNITISNIKIKNKGKGKILGVSIKEEENNNNVVNDHNYLDSTLVRLNYGDNKNSDENSKDDEINEKIVRNNSFDNILIGLSGDNQLARDLIQSDVDGKNKKKIAESVSTFARYEGTVFYYTNYDRKIYKYDIETSKTQLLNIDIGNTTFHSPHLYATKSFIIWEIGGNIYRADYDGDFKEEISGDSSGKIRIKDHLLYSISQSRLETSIYKVDLNTKRRSTILCVRDDISAFDIYNNKIYFAEGGQCDIYCIYECDLDGGSIRTLKDHISIVKEIKCEFNNLTYFTNKEKWNFFAGYIENTISLDNV
;
A
#
# COMPACT_ATOMS: atom_id res chain seq x y z
N MET A 1 35.62 40.77 -0.11
CA MET A 1 34.75 39.98 -1.00
C MET A 1 33.83 39.15 -0.13
N GLU A 2 32.66 39.69 0.11
CA GLU A 2 31.59 39.09 0.90
C GLU A 2 31.01 37.91 0.10
N ARG A 3 31.15 36.68 0.62
CA ARG A 3 30.56 35.51 -0.02
C ARG A 3 29.04 35.62 0.11
N MET A 4 28.37 35.96 -0.98
CA MET A 4 26.92 35.84 -1.11
C MET A 4 26.53 34.40 -0.75
N ARG A 5 25.84 34.23 0.38
CA ARG A 5 25.09 33.02 0.70
C ARG A 5 23.99 32.89 -0.35
N THR A 6 24.11 31.93 -1.25
CA THR A 6 23.04 31.52 -2.15
C THR A 6 21.85 31.06 -1.29
N MET A 7 20.80 31.88 -1.21
CA MET A 7 19.53 31.44 -0.63
C MET A 7 19.01 30.28 -1.48
N ALA A 8 18.70 29.15 -0.84
CA ALA A 8 17.95 28.08 -1.49
C ALA A 8 16.65 28.68 -2.03
N LYS A 9 16.33 28.44 -3.31
CA LYS A 9 15.07 28.92 -3.91
C LYS A 9 13.90 28.30 -3.14
N LYS A 10 13.17 29.10 -2.36
CA LYS A 10 11.95 28.68 -1.68
C LYS A 10 10.91 28.29 -2.75
N ILE A 11 10.38 27.07 -2.66
CA ILE A 11 9.31 26.60 -3.56
C ILE A 11 8.03 27.33 -3.16
N LYS A 12 7.46 28.13 -4.07
CA LYS A 12 6.20 28.87 -3.83
C LYS A 12 5.02 27.96 -4.19
N PHE A 13 4.21 27.58 -3.21
CA PHE A 13 3.03 26.74 -3.43
C PHE A 13 1.87 27.55 -4.04
N PRO A 14 1.04 26.96 -4.93
CA PRO A 14 -0.23 27.56 -5.38
C PRO A 14 -1.33 27.42 -4.31
N LEU A 15 -2.39 28.23 -4.37
CA LEU A 15 -3.62 27.98 -3.62
C LEU A 15 -4.63 27.26 -4.53
N GLU A 16 -5.37 26.30 -3.99
CA GLU A 16 -6.40 25.54 -4.70
C GLU A 16 -7.78 26.13 -4.37
N MET A 17 -8.37 26.86 -5.32
CA MET A 17 -9.71 27.41 -5.22
C MET A 17 -10.78 26.34 -5.47
N GLU A 18 -12.02 26.75 -5.70
CA GLU A 18 -13.09 25.85 -6.10
C GLU A 18 -12.77 25.13 -7.42
N ASN A 19 -13.39 23.97 -7.63
CA ASN A 19 -13.21 23.13 -8.82
C ASN A 19 -11.74 22.76 -9.12
N GLY A 20 -10.85 22.83 -8.13
CA GLY A 20 -9.44 22.47 -8.26
C GLY A 20 -8.56 23.51 -8.97
N VAL A 21 -9.04 24.75 -9.14
CA VAL A 21 -8.28 25.80 -9.83
C VAL A 21 -7.06 26.22 -8.99
N MET A 22 -5.87 26.14 -9.58
CA MET A 22 -4.60 26.42 -8.91
C MET A 22 -4.13 27.84 -9.18
N VAL A 23 -4.36 28.76 -8.25
CA VAL A 23 -3.99 30.17 -8.39
C VAL A 23 -2.55 30.43 -7.93
N ARG A 24 -1.82 31.19 -8.74
CA ARG A 24 -0.41 31.51 -8.54
C ARG A 24 -0.12 33.01 -8.49
N THR A 25 -1.05 33.87 -8.88
CA THR A 25 -0.92 35.33 -8.81
C THR A 25 -2.12 35.94 -8.08
N LEU A 26 -1.98 37.19 -7.66
CA LEU A 26 -3.05 37.93 -6.99
C LEU A 26 -4.27 38.10 -7.91
N GLU A 27 -4.06 38.36 -9.20
CA GLU A 27 -5.15 38.47 -10.18
C GLU A 27 -5.95 37.17 -10.28
N GLN A 28 -5.27 36.03 -10.36
CA GLN A 28 -5.94 34.73 -10.37
C GLN A 28 -6.71 34.46 -9.08
N LEU A 29 -6.17 34.88 -7.92
CA LEU A 29 -6.90 34.77 -6.65
C LEU A 29 -8.19 35.61 -6.66
N LYS A 30 -8.19 36.77 -7.32
CA LYS A 30 -9.39 37.62 -7.46
C LYS A 30 -10.40 37.01 -8.44
N ASP A 31 -9.92 36.51 -9.57
CA ASP A 31 -10.77 35.95 -10.63
C ASP A 31 -11.47 34.66 -10.16
N ASP A 32 -10.79 33.83 -9.37
CA ASP A 32 -11.30 32.56 -8.84
C ASP A 32 -11.64 32.63 -7.33
N PHE A 33 -11.96 33.83 -6.83
CA PHE A 33 -12.12 34.06 -5.39
C PHE A 33 -13.29 33.26 -4.80
N SER A 34 -13.01 32.49 -3.75
CA SER A 34 -14.01 31.81 -2.92
C SER A 34 -13.80 32.20 -1.47
N LEU A 35 -14.80 32.85 -0.87
CA LEU A 35 -14.72 33.37 0.50
C LEU A 35 -14.37 32.24 1.49
N GLU A 36 -15.04 31.09 1.37
CA GLU A 36 -14.79 29.93 2.22
C GLU A 36 -13.34 29.40 2.09
N LYS A 37 -12.81 29.28 0.87
CA LYS A 37 -11.42 28.85 0.63
C LYS A 37 -10.43 29.84 1.22
N VAL A 38 -10.64 31.14 1.02
CA VAL A 38 -9.74 32.18 1.51
C VAL A 38 -9.77 32.26 3.03
N LEU A 39 -10.94 32.12 3.66
CA LEU A 39 -11.06 32.02 5.12
C LEU A 39 -10.37 30.77 5.68
N ASN A 40 -10.47 29.62 5.01
CA ASN A 40 -9.70 28.42 5.35
C ASN A 40 -8.18 28.65 5.27
N TYR A 41 -7.71 29.34 4.22
CA TYR A 41 -6.29 29.68 4.08
C TYR A 41 -5.83 30.73 5.09
N TYR A 42 -6.72 31.64 5.49
CA TYR A 42 -6.49 32.57 6.57
C TYR A 42 -6.31 31.82 7.90
N ALA A 43 -7.28 31.00 8.29
CA ALA A 43 -7.27 30.25 9.55
C ALA A 43 -6.07 29.28 9.66
N SER A 44 -5.62 28.69 8.54
CA SER A 44 -4.42 27.84 8.52
C SER A 44 -3.08 28.60 8.44
N GLY A 45 -3.09 29.92 8.27
CA GLY A 45 -1.88 30.73 8.05
C GLY A 45 -1.25 30.57 6.65
N LYS A 46 -1.87 29.80 5.76
CA LYS A 46 -1.40 29.61 4.38
C LYS A 46 -1.55 30.88 3.54
N LEU A 47 -2.61 31.67 3.75
CA LEU A 47 -2.87 32.89 2.98
C LEU A 47 -1.73 33.91 3.17
N ILE A 48 -1.38 34.21 4.42
CA ILE A 48 -0.30 35.15 4.73
C ILE A 48 1.06 34.63 4.24
N THR A 49 1.32 33.33 4.35
CA THR A 49 2.54 32.71 3.82
C THR A 49 2.60 32.86 2.29
N TRP A 50 1.49 32.62 1.60
CA TRP A 50 1.40 32.69 0.15
C TRP A 50 1.61 34.12 -0.39
N LEU A 51 1.07 35.13 0.32
CA LEU A 51 1.25 36.56 0.01
C LEU A 51 2.71 36.99 0.21
N ASN A 52 3.29 36.68 1.36
CA ASN A 52 4.69 36.99 1.68
C ASN A 52 5.67 36.34 0.71
N ASP A 53 5.44 35.08 0.34
CA ASP A 53 6.30 34.39 -0.62
C ASP A 53 6.29 35.04 -2.01
N ARG A 54 5.30 35.89 -2.31
CA ARG A 54 5.13 36.60 -3.59
C ARG A 54 5.36 38.10 -3.49
N TYR A 55 5.78 38.60 -2.34
CA TYR A 55 6.04 40.02 -2.09
C TYR A 55 4.78 40.91 -2.17
N TYR A 56 3.60 40.34 -1.89
CA TYR A 56 2.35 41.09 -1.69
C TYR A 56 2.31 41.61 -0.24
N GLU A 57 3.27 42.47 0.10
CA GLU A 57 3.54 42.90 1.48
C GLU A 57 2.41 43.74 2.06
N ASP A 58 1.79 44.60 1.24
CA ASP A 58 0.69 45.47 1.65
C ASP A 58 -0.57 44.66 1.98
N GLU A 59 -0.92 43.68 1.15
CA GLU A 59 -2.03 42.75 1.40
C GLU A 59 -1.73 41.86 2.60
N ALA A 60 -0.51 41.32 2.72
CA ALA A 60 -0.11 40.49 3.85
C ALA A 60 -0.24 41.24 5.19
N MET A 61 0.20 42.50 5.23
CA MET A 61 0.11 43.35 6.42
C MET A 61 -1.35 43.68 6.78
N GLN A 62 -2.21 43.89 5.79
CA GLN A 62 -3.64 44.13 6.03
C GLN A 62 -4.32 42.87 6.56
N VAL A 63 -4.03 41.70 5.97
CA VAL A 63 -4.56 40.40 6.42
C VAL A 63 -4.13 40.11 7.86
N GLU A 64 -2.87 40.35 8.22
CA GLU A 64 -2.35 40.11 9.57
C GLU A 64 -3.00 41.00 10.65
N LYS A 65 -3.46 42.19 10.26
CA LYS A 65 -4.14 43.14 11.17
C LYS A 65 -5.63 42.85 11.36
N LEU A 66 -6.20 41.93 10.59
CA LEU A 66 -7.61 41.57 10.73
C LEU A 66 -7.87 40.93 12.09
N ASN A 67 -9.01 41.28 12.69
CA ASN A 67 -9.52 40.63 13.88
C ASN A 67 -10.62 39.65 13.48
N SER A 68 -10.36 38.35 13.55
CA SER A 68 -11.34 37.31 13.18
C SER A 68 -12.61 37.32 14.02
N SER A 69 -12.60 37.94 15.21
CA SER A 69 -13.77 38.06 16.07
C SER A 69 -14.65 39.28 15.76
N SER A 70 -14.28 40.15 14.80
CA SER A 70 -15.11 41.30 14.46
C SER A 70 -16.22 40.92 13.47
N ALA A 71 -17.43 41.50 13.65
CA ALA A 71 -18.57 41.23 12.78
C ALA A 71 -18.34 41.63 11.31
N ASP A 72 -17.42 42.57 11.06
CA ASP A 72 -17.04 43.05 9.74
C ASP A 72 -15.79 42.32 9.16
N PHE A 73 -15.31 41.26 9.81
CA PHE A 73 -14.10 40.53 9.41
C PHE A 73 -14.15 40.02 7.97
N LYS A 74 -15.23 39.31 7.60
CA LYS A 74 -15.39 38.73 6.25
C LYS A 74 -15.41 39.82 5.17
N GLN A 75 -16.14 40.90 5.42
CA GLN A 75 -16.21 42.05 4.52
C GLN A 75 -14.83 42.69 4.33
N LYS A 76 -14.11 42.97 5.43
CA LYS A 76 -12.75 43.53 5.37
C LYS A 76 -11.77 42.63 4.63
N LEU A 77 -11.90 41.30 4.78
CA LEU A 77 -11.06 40.36 4.05
C LEU A 77 -11.30 40.45 2.53
N CYS A 78 -12.55 40.55 2.09
CA CYS A 78 -12.89 40.79 0.68
C CYS A 78 -12.35 42.14 0.17
N GLU A 79 -12.48 43.19 0.97
CA GLU A 79 -11.98 44.54 0.63
C GLU A 79 -10.47 44.55 0.38
N ILE A 80 -9.67 43.78 1.13
CA ILE A 80 -8.21 43.66 0.91
C ILE A 80 -7.89 43.17 -0.50
N PHE A 81 -8.72 42.27 -1.05
CA PHE A 81 -8.52 41.71 -2.37
C PHE A 81 -9.29 42.46 -3.47
N ASP A 82 -10.02 43.53 -3.13
CA ASP A 82 -10.86 44.28 -4.06
C ASP A 82 -11.91 43.39 -4.75
N VAL A 83 -12.51 42.48 -3.98
CA VAL A 83 -13.60 41.59 -4.44
C VAL A 83 -14.91 41.95 -3.73
N GLU A 84 -16.04 41.78 -4.42
CA GLU A 84 -17.35 42.08 -3.87
C GLU A 84 -17.69 41.12 -2.71
N TYR A 85 -18.04 41.68 -1.55
CA TYR A 85 -18.52 40.88 -0.42
C TYR A 85 -19.99 40.54 -0.60
N ILE A 86 -20.28 39.26 -0.78
CA ILE A 86 -21.63 38.72 -0.72
C ILE A 86 -21.81 38.17 0.70
N ALA A 87 -22.79 38.69 1.43
CA ALA A 87 -23.06 38.26 2.79
C ALA A 87 -23.37 36.76 2.83
N ASP A 88 -22.54 36.03 3.57
CA ASP A 88 -22.67 34.60 3.78
C ASP A 88 -22.52 34.32 5.28
N ASP A 89 -23.67 34.27 5.96
CA ASP A 89 -23.77 34.04 7.39
C ASP A 89 -23.60 32.56 7.76
N GLU A 90 -23.55 31.63 6.79
CA GLU A 90 -23.39 30.19 7.06
C GLU A 90 -21.93 29.82 7.37
N ILE A 91 -20.95 30.61 6.91
CA ILE A 91 -19.53 30.33 7.16
C ILE A 91 -19.13 30.74 8.58
N ASP A 92 -18.99 29.78 9.49
CA ASP A 92 -18.54 30.02 10.86
C ASP A 92 -17.00 29.90 10.99
N MET A 93 -16.36 30.96 11.49
CA MET A 93 -14.91 30.98 11.70
C MET A 93 -14.43 29.98 12.75
N GLU A 94 -15.22 29.73 13.80
CA GLU A 94 -14.86 28.77 14.84
C GLU A 94 -14.83 27.35 14.26
N ILE A 95 -15.80 27.02 13.40
CA ILE A 95 -15.84 25.73 12.68
C ILE A 95 -14.62 25.58 11.75
N LEU A 96 -14.24 26.63 11.01
CA LEU A 96 -13.05 26.60 10.14
C LEU A 96 -11.74 26.43 10.92
N GLU A 97 -11.62 27.08 12.08
CA GLU A 97 -10.45 26.94 12.96
C GLU A 97 -10.38 25.52 13.54
N GLN A 98 -11.50 24.98 14.04
CA GLN A 98 -11.58 23.59 14.52
C GLN A 98 -11.24 22.59 13.43
N ARG A 99 -11.75 22.79 12.21
CA ARG A 99 -11.39 21.98 11.03
C ARG A 99 -9.88 22.01 10.75
N ASN A 100 -9.24 23.17 10.84
CA ASN A 100 -7.78 23.30 10.62
C ASN A 100 -6.95 22.66 11.73
N ILE A 101 -7.39 22.71 12.99
CA ILE A 101 -6.79 21.96 14.10
C ILE A 101 -6.89 20.46 13.81
N LYS A 102 -8.07 19.99 13.37
CA LYS A 102 -8.32 18.60 13.00
C LYS A 102 -7.40 18.15 11.85
N ILE A 103 -7.23 18.98 10.81
CA ILE A 103 -6.28 18.75 9.71
C ILE A 103 -4.84 18.65 10.22
N SER A 104 -4.43 19.57 11.10
CA SER A 104 -3.07 19.59 11.66
C SER A 104 -2.77 18.35 12.49
N LYS A 105 -3.77 17.85 13.23
CA LYS A 105 -3.69 16.58 13.96
C LYS A 105 -3.64 15.40 13.01
N LEU A 106 -4.48 15.35 11.98
CA LEU A 106 -4.52 14.28 10.97
C LEU A 106 -3.18 14.11 10.25
N LYS A 107 -2.51 15.21 9.92
CA LYS A 107 -1.21 15.23 9.26
C LYS A 107 -0.07 14.58 10.06
N GLN A 108 -0.28 14.34 11.35
CA GLN A 108 0.67 13.58 12.17
C GLN A 108 0.60 12.08 11.89
N PHE A 109 -0.49 11.61 11.27
CA PHE A 109 -0.80 10.20 11.04
C PHE A 109 -0.81 9.81 9.55
N THR A 110 -1.02 10.77 8.65
CA THR A 110 -1.07 10.52 7.21
C THR A 110 -0.61 11.72 6.38
N GLU A 111 0.06 11.45 5.26
CA GLU A 111 0.38 12.42 4.21
C GLU A 111 -0.58 12.29 3.00
N ASP A 112 -1.60 11.43 3.09
CA ASP A 112 -2.58 11.24 2.01
C ASP A 112 -3.52 12.45 1.91
N GLU A 113 -3.29 13.29 0.91
CA GLU A 113 -4.10 14.48 0.62
C GLU A 113 -5.58 14.15 0.36
N SER A 114 -5.92 12.95 -0.10
CA SER A 114 -7.33 12.56 -0.29
C SER A 114 -8.07 12.39 1.05
N ILE A 115 -7.38 11.88 2.09
CA ILE A 115 -7.93 11.74 3.44
C ILE A 115 -7.96 13.11 4.11
N ILE A 116 -6.91 13.91 3.93
CA ILE A 116 -6.82 15.26 4.50
C ILE A 116 -7.93 16.17 3.96
N LYS A 117 -8.27 16.06 2.67
CA LYS A 117 -9.40 16.80 2.09
C LYS A 117 -10.74 16.39 2.72
N ASN A 118 -10.89 15.11 3.10
CA ASN A 118 -12.09 14.55 3.75
C ASN A 118 -11.98 14.53 5.29
N VAL A 119 -11.32 15.54 5.89
CA VAL A 119 -11.10 15.62 7.35
C VAL A 119 -12.39 15.60 8.18
N ASP A 120 -13.51 16.08 7.61
CA ASP A 120 -14.79 16.10 8.32
C ASP A 120 -15.27 14.67 8.59
N SER A 121 -15.04 13.76 7.65
CA SER A 121 -15.36 12.33 7.76
C SER A 121 -14.37 11.54 8.62
N VAL A 122 -13.41 12.19 9.28
CA VAL A 122 -12.42 11.53 10.15
C VAL A 122 -12.90 11.54 11.60
N ALA A 123 -12.91 10.39 12.26
CA ALA A 123 -13.12 10.29 13.70
C ALA A 123 -11.76 10.09 14.41
N PHE A 124 -11.44 10.94 15.37
CA PHE A 124 -10.28 10.74 16.26
C PHE A 124 -10.63 10.05 17.59
N ASN A 125 -11.92 9.96 17.92
CA ASN A 125 -12.40 9.36 19.17
C ASN A 125 -13.83 8.83 18.99
N GLN A 126 -14.34 8.15 20.03
CA GLN A 126 -15.64 7.49 19.99
C GLN A 126 -16.83 8.47 19.88
N GLU A 127 -16.70 9.68 20.40
CA GLU A 127 -17.74 10.73 20.34
C GLU A 127 -17.87 11.23 18.90
N GLU A 128 -16.75 11.62 18.27
CA GLU A 128 -16.72 12.01 16.85
C GLU A 128 -17.24 10.90 15.93
N LEU A 129 -16.93 9.64 16.23
CA LEU A 129 -17.49 8.50 15.50
C LEU A 129 -19.02 8.43 15.65
N ALA A 130 -19.55 8.67 16.84
CA ALA A 130 -20.99 8.65 17.08
C ALA A 130 -21.69 9.77 16.29
N ASP A 131 -21.14 10.98 16.32
CA ASP A 131 -21.66 12.13 15.57
C ASP A 131 -21.73 11.82 14.07
N LEU A 132 -20.63 11.32 13.48
CA LEU A 132 -20.59 10.96 12.06
C LEU A 132 -21.57 9.85 11.69
N LEU A 133 -21.83 8.90 12.60
CA LEU A 133 -22.80 7.83 12.38
C LEU A 133 -24.24 8.31 12.52
N ASP A 134 -24.50 9.34 13.33
CA ASP A 134 -25.83 9.93 13.48
C ASP A 134 -26.17 10.87 12.32
N GLU A 135 -25.15 11.41 11.66
CA GLU A 135 -25.26 12.17 10.41
C GLU A 135 -25.24 11.29 9.14
N ASP A 136 -25.22 9.96 9.28
CA ASP A 136 -25.16 8.98 8.19
C ASP A 136 -24.00 9.22 7.19
N ILE A 137 -22.87 9.77 7.67
CA ILE A 137 -21.68 10.04 6.85
C ILE A 137 -20.97 8.74 6.48
N THR A 138 -20.59 8.59 5.21
CA THR A 138 -19.81 7.46 4.70
C THR A 138 -19.00 7.88 3.46
N PRO A 139 -17.73 7.48 3.30
CA PRO A 139 -16.93 6.65 4.21
C PRO A 139 -16.50 7.40 5.48
N ILE A 140 -16.29 6.68 6.58
CA ILE A 140 -15.76 7.19 7.85
C ILE A 140 -14.30 6.75 8.02
N TYR A 141 -13.40 7.70 8.23
CA TYR A 141 -11.98 7.43 8.49
C TYR A 141 -11.70 7.35 9.98
N LEU A 142 -11.18 6.23 10.46
CA LEU A 142 -10.89 6.00 11.87
C LEU A 142 -9.41 6.27 12.15
N CYS A 143 -9.11 7.34 12.89
CA CYS A 143 -7.75 7.83 13.15
C CYS A 143 -7.43 7.83 14.66
N SER A 144 -7.43 6.66 15.29
CA SER A 144 -7.10 6.45 16.70
C SER A 144 -6.79 4.98 16.99
N GLU A 145 -6.41 4.64 18.21
CA GLU A 145 -6.03 3.27 18.55
C GLU A 145 -7.22 2.30 18.60
N GLU A 146 -8.37 2.73 19.14
CA GLU A 146 -9.50 1.83 19.40
C GLU A 146 -10.87 2.54 19.25
N PHE A 147 -11.81 1.88 18.57
CA PHE A 147 -13.20 2.30 18.40
C PHE A 147 -14.15 1.15 18.72
N THR A 148 -15.39 1.46 19.05
CA THR A 148 -16.48 0.48 19.17
C THR A 148 -17.54 0.80 18.13
N ILE A 149 -17.80 -0.15 17.24
CA ILE A 149 -18.78 0.06 16.17
C ILE A 149 -20.13 -0.53 16.57
N PRO A 150 -21.21 0.27 16.51
CA PRO A 150 -22.55 -0.22 16.73
C PRO A 150 -23.02 -1.07 15.54
N ILE A 151 -23.27 -2.35 15.80
CA ILE A 151 -23.81 -3.32 14.82
C ILE A 151 -25.21 -2.96 14.29
N SER A 152 -25.88 -2.01 14.93
CA SER A 152 -27.19 -1.50 14.52
C SER A 152 -27.12 -0.53 13.34
N LYS A 153 -25.97 0.09 13.08
CA LYS A 153 -25.78 0.98 11.93
C LYS A 153 -25.38 0.14 10.72
N GLU A 154 -26.07 0.33 9.60
CA GLU A 154 -25.89 -0.43 8.35
C GLU A 154 -25.48 0.53 7.23
N ASN A 155 -24.91 0.01 6.13
CA ASN A 155 -24.46 0.80 4.96
C ASN A 155 -23.29 1.76 5.24
N VAL A 156 -22.36 1.37 6.13
CA VAL A 156 -21.23 2.22 6.51
C VAL A 156 -19.90 1.63 6.04
N THR A 157 -19.06 2.46 5.45
CA THR A 157 -17.68 2.10 5.09
C THR A 157 -16.72 2.71 6.09
N TYR A 158 -15.97 1.88 6.81
CA TYR A 158 -14.92 2.30 7.74
C TYR A 158 -13.55 2.09 7.12
N ILE A 159 -12.72 3.14 7.14
CA ILE A 159 -11.36 3.12 6.58
C ILE A 159 -10.37 3.51 7.67
N GLY A 160 -9.38 2.66 7.94
CA GLY A 160 -8.41 2.93 8.99
C GLY A 160 -7.30 3.86 8.56
N VAL A 161 -6.98 4.83 9.42
CA VAL A 161 -5.83 5.71 9.31
C VAL A 161 -4.93 5.42 10.51
N ASN A 162 -3.69 5.00 10.26
CA ASN A 162 -2.74 4.57 11.30
C ASN A 162 -3.17 3.33 12.11
N ASN A 163 -3.68 2.30 11.40
CA ASN A 163 -3.94 0.96 11.95
C ASN A 163 -4.84 0.88 13.20
N PRO A 164 -6.03 1.51 13.21
CA PRO A 164 -6.97 1.45 14.33
C PRO A 164 -7.46 0.02 14.63
N ILE A 165 -8.02 -0.17 15.81
CA ILE A 165 -8.73 -1.37 16.23
C ILE A 165 -10.23 -1.06 16.36
N ILE A 166 -11.10 -1.87 15.78
CA ILE A 166 -12.53 -1.85 16.03
C ILE A 166 -12.90 -2.97 16.98
N ASN A 167 -13.69 -2.66 17.99
CA ASN A 167 -14.42 -3.64 18.77
C ASN A 167 -15.84 -3.80 18.26
N ILE A 168 -16.23 -5.05 18.09
CA ILE A 168 -17.61 -5.45 17.85
C ILE A 168 -18.04 -6.29 19.04
N ASN A 169 -19.13 -5.90 19.68
CA ASN A 169 -19.71 -6.64 20.81
C ASN A 169 -21.04 -7.25 20.37
N SER A 170 -20.99 -8.50 19.88
CA SER A 170 -22.19 -9.24 19.50
C SER A 170 -22.36 -10.53 20.30
N GLN A 171 -23.57 -10.75 20.81
CA GLN A 171 -23.93 -12.02 21.43
C GLN A 171 -24.34 -13.09 20.42
N GLU A 172 -24.68 -12.70 19.19
CA GLU A 172 -25.16 -13.58 18.10
C GLU A 172 -24.25 -13.47 16.87
N ASP A 173 -24.31 -14.44 15.97
CA ASP A 173 -23.54 -14.41 14.72
C ASP A 173 -24.00 -13.23 13.84
N ILE A 174 -23.07 -12.37 13.43
CA ILE A 174 -23.36 -11.19 12.61
C ILE A 174 -22.63 -11.30 11.29
N ASP A 175 -23.36 -11.15 10.19
CA ASP A 175 -22.78 -11.01 8.85
C ASP A 175 -22.73 -9.53 8.46
N LEU A 176 -21.52 -8.95 8.44
CA LEU A 176 -21.33 -7.54 8.07
C LEU A 176 -21.73 -7.26 6.61
N ARG A 177 -21.66 -8.26 5.71
CA ARG A 177 -22.06 -8.07 4.31
C ARG A 177 -23.57 -7.88 4.17
N LYS A 178 -24.36 -8.61 4.97
CA LYS A 178 -25.82 -8.42 5.01
C LYS A 178 -26.23 -7.03 5.48
N LYS A 179 -25.38 -6.42 6.30
CA LYS A 179 -25.53 -5.06 6.80
C LYS A 179 -24.87 -4.01 5.90
N ASN A 180 -24.28 -4.43 4.77
CA ASN A 180 -23.54 -3.57 3.85
C ASN A 180 -22.48 -2.72 4.58
N ILE A 181 -21.79 -3.33 5.54
CA ILE A 181 -20.70 -2.70 6.29
C ILE A 181 -19.38 -3.13 5.68
N THR A 182 -18.58 -2.16 5.23
CA THR A 182 -17.25 -2.38 4.64
C THR A 182 -16.18 -1.89 5.61
N ILE A 183 -15.11 -2.66 5.77
CA ILE A 183 -14.00 -2.33 6.69
C ILE A 183 -12.68 -2.52 5.93
N SER A 184 -11.87 -1.48 5.83
CA SER A 184 -10.53 -1.52 5.20
C SER A 184 -9.47 -0.90 6.10
N ASN A 185 -8.26 -1.46 6.11
CA ASN A 185 -7.11 -0.99 6.91
C ASN A 185 -7.35 -0.91 8.43
N ILE A 186 -8.21 -1.78 8.99
CA ILE A 186 -8.58 -1.77 10.41
C ILE A 186 -8.47 -3.19 11.00
N LYS A 187 -7.98 -3.29 12.24
CA LYS A 187 -7.96 -4.56 13.02
C LYS A 187 -9.30 -4.74 13.72
N ILE A 188 -9.85 -5.96 13.75
CA ILE A 188 -11.14 -6.23 14.41
C ILE A 188 -10.93 -7.11 15.63
N LYS A 189 -11.48 -6.69 16.77
CA LYS A 189 -11.60 -7.46 18.00
C LYS A 189 -13.06 -7.76 18.29
N ASN A 190 -13.38 -9.04 18.45
CA ASN A 190 -14.71 -9.46 18.88
C ASN A 190 -14.71 -9.62 20.41
N LYS A 191 -15.49 -8.79 21.11
CA LYS A 191 -15.67 -8.89 22.58
C LYS A 191 -16.87 -9.77 22.96
N GLY A 192 -17.67 -10.20 21.98
CA GLY A 192 -18.88 -10.99 22.19
C GLY A 192 -18.71 -12.49 21.89
N LYS A 193 -19.79 -13.27 22.09
CA LYS A 193 -19.80 -14.74 21.88
C LYS A 193 -20.13 -15.14 20.45
N GLY A 194 -20.82 -14.27 19.71
CA GLY A 194 -21.25 -14.55 18.34
C GLY A 194 -20.11 -14.36 17.35
N LYS A 195 -20.08 -15.14 16.27
CA LYS A 195 -19.08 -15.02 15.20
C LYS A 195 -19.39 -13.82 14.31
N ILE A 196 -18.36 -13.11 13.87
CA ILE A 196 -18.54 -12.04 12.90
C ILE A 196 -18.16 -12.61 11.53
N LEU A 197 -19.17 -12.79 10.70
CA LEU A 197 -19.10 -13.28 9.34
C LEU A 197 -18.96 -12.09 8.39
N GLY A 198 -18.42 -12.34 7.21
CA GLY A 198 -18.35 -11.33 6.16
C GLY A 198 -17.06 -10.50 6.16
N VAL A 199 -16.19 -10.68 7.16
CA VAL A 199 -14.86 -10.04 7.25
C VAL A 199 -13.77 -11.09 7.39
N SER A 200 -12.57 -10.83 6.86
CA SER A 200 -11.37 -11.61 7.15
C SER A 200 -10.90 -11.34 8.58
N ILE A 201 -11.48 -12.02 9.56
CA ILE A 201 -11.13 -11.85 10.98
C ILE A 201 -9.91 -12.70 11.30
N LYS A 202 -8.86 -12.06 11.82
CA LYS A 202 -7.86 -12.76 12.62
C LYS A 202 -8.52 -13.05 13.97
N GLU A 203 -9.01 -14.27 14.18
CA GLU A 203 -9.41 -14.69 15.53
C GLU A 203 -8.13 -14.76 16.38
N GLU A 204 -7.96 -13.79 17.28
CA GLU A 204 -6.95 -13.84 18.34
C GLU A 204 -7.48 -14.78 19.44
N GLU A 205 -7.10 -16.05 19.39
CA GLU A 205 -7.13 -16.86 20.62
C GLU A 205 -6.08 -16.31 21.59
N ASN A 206 -6.53 -16.01 22.81
CA ASN A 206 -5.72 -15.55 23.93
C ASN A 206 -4.44 -16.38 24.09
N ASN A 207 -3.29 -15.79 23.77
CA ASN A 207 -2.07 -15.84 24.58
C ASN A 207 -1.04 -14.84 24.04
N ASN A 208 -0.80 -13.79 24.82
CA ASN A 208 0.38 -12.92 24.89
C ASN A 208 1.25 -12.69 23.62
N ASN A 209 1.18 -11.43 23.17
CA ASN A 209 2.20 -10.61 22.52
C ASN A 209 2.44 -10.71 21.00
N VAL A 210 2.59 -9.48 20.46
CA VAL A 210 3.10 -9.01 19.16
C VAL A 210 2.11 -9.01 17.98
N VAL A 211 1.56 -7.81 17.75
CA VAL A 211 0.65 -7.51 16.63
C VAL A 211 1.46 -7.25 15.37
N ASN A 212 1.16 -8.01 14.32
CA ASN A 212 1.85 -8.01 13.04
C ASN A 212 1.28 -7.03 12.01
N ASP A 213 2.15 -6.16 11.48
CA ASP A 213 1.91 -5.33 10.30
C ASP A 213 1.92 -6.21 9.04
N HIS A 214 0.72 -6.47 8.50
CA HIS A 214 0.56 -7.14 7.22
C HIS A 214 -0.03 -6.16 6.20
N ASN A 215 0.82 -5.25 5.71
CA ASN A 215 0.66 -4.65 4.39
C ASN A 215 1.81 -5.14 3.52
N TYR A 216 1.76 -6.43 3.16
CA TYR A 216 2.59 -6.98 2.09
C TYR A 216 1.80 -6.93 0.79
N LEU A 217 2.21 -6.02 -0.07
CA LEU A 217 2.02 -6.11 -1.51
C LEU A 217 2.88 -7.28 -2.02
N ASP A 218 2.44 -8.49 -1.68
CA ASP A 218 3.11 -9.71 -2.08
C ASP A 218 2.63 -10.06 -3.49
N SER A 219 3.26 -9.47 -4.50
CA SER A 219 3.27 -10.09 -5.83
C SER A 219 4.20 -11.30 -5.80
N THR A 220 3.86 -12.30 -4.98
CA THR A 220 4.38 -13.65 -5.18
C THR A 220 3.45 -14.37 -6.13
N LEU A 221 4.03 -14.84 -7.23
CA LEU A 221 3.43 -15.87 -8.05
C LEU A 221 3.01 -17.05 -7.17
N VAL A 222 1.71 -17.20 -6.95
CA VAL A 222 1.17 -18.44 -6.39
C VAL A 222 0.95 -19.41 -7.55
N ARG A 223 1.72 -20.50 -7.55
CA ARG A 223 1.29 -21.74 -8.21
C ARG A 223 0.13 -22.30 -7.38
N LEU A 224 -1.07 -22.34 -7.95
CA LEU A 224 -2.10 -23.26 -7.46
C LEU A 224 -1.76 -24.62 -8.07
N ASN A 225 -1.02 -25.45 -7.35
CA ASN A 225 -0.93 -26.86 -7.72
C ASN A 225 -2.32 -27.46 -7.46
N TYR A 226 -3.16 -27.58 -8.49
CA TYR A 226 -4.23 -28.55 -8.47
C TYR A 226 -3.59 -29.92 -8.61
N GLY A 227 -3.75 -30.74 -7.57
CA GLY A 227 -2.91 -31.89 -7.26
C GLY A 227 -2.54 -32.82 -8.42
N ASP A 228 -1.27 -33.17 -8.45
CA ASP A 228 -0.80 -34.42 -9.04
C ASP A 228 -0.63 -35.43 -7.88
N ASN A 229 -1.74 -35.95 -7.37
CA ASN A 229 -1.73 -37.13 -6.50
C ASN A 229 -2.16 -38.34 -7.32
N LYS A 230 -1.33 -38.71 -8.30
CA LYS A 230 -1.24 -40.09 -8.75
C LYS A 230 -0.10 -40.77 -8.01
N ASN A 231 -0.36 -41.12 -6.76
CA ASN A 231 0.06 -42.40 -6.22
C ASN A 231 -1.11 -42.94 -5.40
N SER A 232 -1.61 -44.07 -5.90
CA SER A 232 -2.44 -45.01 -5.17
C SER A 232 -1.85 -45.26 -3.78
N ASP A 233 -2.57 -44.85 -2.75
CA ASP A 233 -2.93 -45.73 -1.64
C ASP A 233 -4.17 -45.17 -0.95
N GLU A 234 -5.16 -46.04 -0.78
CA GLU A 234 -6.43 -45.74 -0.14
C GLU A 234 -6.20 -45.29 1.32
N ASN A 235 -6.87 -44.18 1.69
CA ASN A 235 -6.93 -43.53 3.02
C ASN A 235 -5.96 -42.35 3.28
N SER A 236 -6.27 -41.18 2.72
CA SER A 236 -6.09 -39.92 3.44
C SER A 236 -7.15 -38.90 2.99
N LYS A 237 -7.87 -38.36 3.96
CA LYS A 237 -8.97 -37.41 3.79
C LYS A 237 -8.48 -36.06 3.27
N ASP A 238 -9.27 -35.51 2.35
CA ASP A 238 -9.55 -34.10 2.08
C ASP A 238 -8.38 -33.10 1.99
N ASP A 239 -8.16 -32.67 0.75
CA ASP A 239 -7.53 -31.43 0.26
C ASP A 239 -7.35 -30.29 1.28
N GLU A 240 -6.24 -30.31 2.02
CA GLU A 240 -5.65 -29.14 2.68
C GLU A 240 -5.04 -28.22 1.60
N ILE A 241 -5.88 -27.39 0.98
CA ILE A 241 -5.40 -26.20 0.26
C ILE A 241 -4.70 -25.33 1.30
N ASN A 242 -3.38 -25.15 1.17
CA ASN A 242 -2.54 -24.36 2.08
C ASN A 242 -3.18 -23.01 2.46
N GLU A 243 -3.83 -22.95 3.64
CA GLU A 243 -4.55 -21.78 4.18
C GLU A 243 -3.70 -20.49 4.17
N LYS A 244 -2.38 -20.62 4.31
CA LYS A 244 -1.42 -19.50 4.28
C LYS A 244 -1.31 -18.85 2.89
N ILE A 245 -1.28 -19.66 1.84
CA ILE A 245 -1.15 -19.21 0.44
C ILE A 245 -2.44 -18.53 -0.04
N VAL A 246 -3.58 -18.98 0.49
CA VAL A 246 -4.90 -18.41 0.19
C VAL A 246 -4.98 -16.95 0.64
N ARG A 247 -4.36 -16.57 1.77
CA ARG A 247 -4.49 -15.23 2.36
C ARG A 247 -3.80 -14.13 1.54
N ASN A 248 -2.59 -14.35 1.03
CA ASN A 248 -1.83 -13.29 0.32
C ASN A 248 -2.39 -12.96 -1.08
N ASN A 249 -3.15 -13.88 -1.68
CA ASN A 249 -3.82 -13.66 -2.97
C ASN A 249 -5.33 -13.46 -2.86
N SER A 250 -5.88 -13.44 -1.64
CA SER A 250 -7.28 -13.15 -1.40
C SER A 250 -7.51 -11.66 -1.21
N PHE A 251 -8.41 -11.09 -2.00
CA PHE A 251 -8.99 -9.78 -1.74
C PHE A 251 -10.47 -9.88 -2.11
N ASP A 252 -11.33 -9.40 -1.21
CA ASP A 252 -12.78 -9.63 -1.20
C ASP A 252 -13.22 -11.10 -1.27
N ASN A 253 -12.48 -12.01 -0.62
CA ASN A 253 -12.73 -13.47 -0.62
C ASN A 253 -12.56 -14.15 -1.99
N ILE A 254 -11.97 -13.44 -2.95
CA ILE A 254 -11.66 -13.95 -4.27
C ILE A 254 -10.18 -14.30 -4.32
N LEU A 255 -9.87 -15.54 -4.69
CA LEU A 255 -8.54 -16.05 -4.94
C LEU A 255 -8.24 -16.00 -6.44
N ILE A 256 -7.03 -15.55 -6.77
CA ILE A 256 -6.47 -15.61 -8.13
C ILE A 256 -5.24 -16.48 -8.10
N GLY A 257 -5.12 -17.40 -9.06
CA GLY A 257 -3.89 -18.16 -9.20
C GLY A 257 -3.80 -18.98 -10.48
N LEU A 258 -2.63 -19.59 -10.67
CA LEU A 258 -2.32 -20.36 -11.88
C LEU A 258 -2.58 -21.85 -11.64
N SER A 259 -3.38 -22.47 -12.49
CA SER A 259 -3.68 -23.90 -12.51
C SER A 259 -2.93 -24.61 -13.64
N GLY A 260 -2.29 -25.72 -13.33
CA GLY A 260 -1.63 -26.62 -14.31
C GLY A 260 -0.13 -26.79 -14.11
N ASP A 261 0.37 -27.97 -14.45
CA ASP A 261 1.75 -28.39 -14.15
C ASP A 261 2.78 -27.88 -15.15
N ASN A 262 2.34 -27.60 -16.39
CA ASN A 262 3.22 -27.12 -17.44
C ASN A 262 3.41 -25.60 -17.33
N GLN A 263 4.63 -25.15 -17.04
CA GLN A 263 4.98 -23.72 -16.97
C GLN A 263 4.62 -22.92 -18.24
N LEU A 264 4.49 -23.61 -19.38
CA LEU A 264 4.16 -22.99 -20.66
C LEU A 264 2.64 -22.93 -20.94
N ALA A 265 1.81 -23.64 -20.18
CA ALA A 265 0.38 -23.83 -20.45
C ALA A 265 -0.46 -23.83 -19.17
N ARG A 266 -0.26 -22.82 -18.30
CA ARG A 266 -1.11 -22.65 -17.11
C ARG A 266 -2.33 -21.80 -17.42
N ASP A 267 -3.43 -22.16 -16.79
CA ASP A 267 -4.65 -21.36 -16.80
C ASP A 267 -4.65 -20.39 -15.63
N LEU A 268 -5.04 -19.15 -15.86
CA LEU A 268 -5.33 -18.21 -14.79
C LEU A 268 -6.77 -18.43 -14.32
N ILE A 269 -6.93 -18.76 -13.04
CA ILE A 269 -8.21 -19.13 -12.43
C ILE A 269 -8.54 -18.12 -11.33
N GLN A 270 -9.81 -17.72 -11.31
CA GLN A 270 -10.47 -17.05 -10.21
C GLN A 270 -11.31 -18.08 -9.44
N SER A 271 -11.28 -18.05 -8.11
CA SER A 271 -12.16 -18.87 -7.28
C SER A 271 -12.53 -18.11 -6.01
N ASP A 272 -13.46 -18.66 -5.24
CA ASP A 272 -13.62 -18.26 -3.85
C ASP A 272 -12.40 -18.75 -3.04
N VAL A 273 -12.16 -18.14 -1.87
CA VAL A 273 -11.08 -18.55 -0.94
C VAL A 273 -11.18 -20.00 -0.45
N ASP A 274 -12.38 -20.58 -0.46
CA ASP A 274 -12.60 -22.00 -0.15
C ASP A 274 -12.34 -22.92 -1.36
N GLY A 275 -11.85 -22.36 -2.48
CA GLY A 275 -11.55 -23.07 -3.72
C GLY A 275 -12.78 -23.41 -4.57
N LYS A 276 -13.99 -22.97 -4.20
CA LYS A 276 -15.22 -23.17 -4.98
C LYS A 276 -15.42 -22.09 -6.05
N ASN A 277 -16.44 -22.27 -6.88
CA ASN A 277 -16.84 -21.31 -7.92
C ASN A 277 -15.70 -20.89 -8.87
N LYS A 278 -14.93 -21.88 -9.33
CA LYS A 278 -13.78 -21.67 -10.21
C LYS A 278 -14.23 -21.12 -11.57
N LYS A 279 -13.65 -20.00 -11.96
CA LYS A 279 -13.80 -19.35 -13.25
C LYS A 279 -12.43 -19.23 -13.91
N LYS A 280 -12.32 -19.73 -15.13
CA LYS A 280 -11.12 -19.53 -15.94
C LYS A 280 -11.11 -18.11 -16.53
N ILE A 281 -10.04 -17.36 -16.29
CA ILE A 281 -9.81 -16.01 -16.80
C ILE A 281 -9.07 -16.06 -18.13
N ALA A 282 -7.95 -16.80 -18.18
CA ALA A 282 -7.07 -16.83 -19.34
C ALA A 282 -6.28 -18.14 -19.45
N GLU A 283 -5.70 -18.38 -20.63
CA GLU A 283 -4.88 -19.54 -20.98
C GLU A 283 -3.41 -19.15 -21.17
N SER A 284 -2.52 -20.13 -21.01
CA SER A 284 -1.08 -19.98 -21.27
C SER A 284 -0.43 -18.81 -20.53
N VAL A 285 -0.86 -18.57 -19.29
CA VAL A 285 -0.36 -17.51 -18.43
C VAL A 285 0.90 -17.98 -17.70
N SER A 286 2.02 -17.28 -17.87
CA SER A 286 3.25 -17.63 -17.14
C SER A 286 3.40 -16.87 -15.83
N THR A 287 2.86 -15.65 -15.77
CA THR A 287 2.97 -14.79 -14.61
C THR A 287 1.75 -13.88 -14.49
N PHE A 288 1.43 -13.48 -13.27
CA PHE A 288 0.40 -12.49 -12.98
C PHE A 288 0.79 -11.68 -11.75
N ALA A 289 0.22 -10.49 -11.65
CA ALA A 289 0.25 -9.63 -10.48
C ALA A 289 -1.16 -9.12 -10.20
N ARG A 290 -1.43 -8.76 -8.96
CA ARG A 290 -2.74 -8.24 -8.54
C ARG A 290 -2.56 -7.04 -7.65
N TYR A 291 -3.46 -6.08 -7.80
CA TYR A 291 -3.70 -5.04 -6.81
C TYR A 291 -5.22 -4.89 -6.65
N GLU A 292 -5.72 -5.17 -5.46
CA GLU A 292 -7.16 -5.08 -5.14
C GLU A 292 -8.03 -5.84 -6.17
N GLY A 293 -9.00 -5.17 -6.80
CA GLY A 293 -9.88 -5.74 -7.83
C GLY A 293 -9.24 -5.92 -9.22
N THR A 294 -7.98 -5.51 -9.43
CA THR A 294 -7.33 -5.55 -10.75
C THR A 294 -6.24 -6.61 -10.81
N VAL A 295 -6.28 -7.44 -11.86
CA VAL A 295 -5.28 -8.48 -12.14
C VAL A 295 -4.56 -8.16 -13.45
N PHE A 296 -3.24 -8.21 -13.43
CA PHE A 296 -2.41 -8.13 -14.62
C PHE A 296 -1.80 -9.50 -14.89
N TYR A 297 -1.82 -9.96 -16.13
CA TYR A 297 -1.24 -11.25 -16.47
C TYR A 297 -0.54 -11.23 -17.83
N TYR A 298 0.52 -12.02 -17.95
CA TYR A 298 1.29 -12.16 -19.18
C TYR A 298 1.09 -13.56 -19.77
N THR A 299 0.84 -13.62 -21.09
CA THR A 299 0.70 -14.89 -21.80
C THR A 299 1.95 -15.24 -22.59
N ASN A 300 2.33 -16.52 -22.58
CA ASN A 300 3.46 -17.01 -23.37
C ASN A 300 3.14 -17.09 -24.88
N TYR A 301 1.86 -17.16 -25.23
CA TYR A 301 1.41 -17.40 -26.59
C TYR A 301 1.63 -16.16 -27.47
N ASP A 302 1.08 -15.03 -27.05
CA ASP A 302 1.19 -13.78 -27.81
C ASP A 302 2.23 -12.80 -27.24
N ARG A 303 2.79 -13.15 -26.07
CA ARG A 303 3.80 -12.38 -25.35
C ARG A 303 3.32 -10.96 -25.03
N LYS A 304 2.08 -10.84 -24.53
CA LYS A 304 1.51 -9.56 -24.11
C LYS A 304 1.01 -9.59 -22.67
N ILE A 305 0.81 -8.40 -22.12
CA ILE A 305 0.20 -8.18 -20.81
C ILE A 305 -1.26 -7.78 -20.99
N TYR A 306 -2.11 -8.37 -20.18
CA TYR A 306 -3.53 -8.08 -20.11
C TYR A 306 -3.88 -7.60 -18.71
N LYS A 307 -4.89 -6.73 -18.65
CA LYS A 307 -5.56 -6.27 -17.43
C LYS A 307 -6.93 -6.93 -17.35
N TYR A 308 -7.25 -7.51 -16.21
CA TYR A 308 -8.53 -8.11 -15.90
C TYR A 308 -9.10 -7.45 -14.66
N ASP A 309 -10.32 -6.97 -14.78
CA ASP A 309 -11.08 -6.37 -13.69
C ASP A 309 -12.01 -7.44 -13.10
N ILE A 310 -11.84 -7.74 -11.81
CA ILE A 310 -12.53 -8.83 -11.13
C ILE A 310 -14.03 -8.55 -11.02
N GLU A 311 -14.42 -7.31 -10.73
CA GLU A 311 -15.82 -6.92 -10.50
C GLU A 311 -16.62 -6.95 -11.80
N THR A 312 -16.09 -6.31 -12.84
CA THR A 312 -16.76 -6.20 -14.14
C THR A 312 -16.50 -7.42 -15.02
N SER A 313 -15.58 -8.30 -14.64
CA SER A 313 -15.13 -9.45 -15.44
C SER A 313 -14.62 -9.07 -16.83
N LYS A 314 -14.13 -7.84 -17.00
CA LYS A 314 -13.64 -7.33 -18.29
C LYS A 314 -12.14 -7.54 -18.42
N THR A 315 -11.73 -7.98 -19.60
CA THR A 315 -10.32 -8.10 -19.98
C THR A 315 -9.97 -7.03 -21.00
N GLN A 316 -8.84 -6.36 -20.80
CA GLN A 316 -8.26 -5.37 -21.69
C GLN A 316 -6.82 -5.76 -22.01
N LEU A 317 -6.43 -5.65 -23.28
CA LEU A 317 -5.03 -5.77 -23.68
C LEU A 317 -4.30 -4.46 -23.35
N LEU A 318 -3.17 -4.54 -22.66
CA LEU A 318 -2.27 -3.40 -22.50
C LEU A 318 -1.28 -3.39 -23.66
N ASN A 319 -1.37 -2.38 -24.52
CA ASN A 319 -0.49 -2.23 -25.69
C ASN A 319 0.88 -1.66 -25.28
N ILE A 320 1.57 -2.38 -24.40
CA ILE A 320 2.88 -2.00 -23.87
C ILE A 320 3.94 -2.88 -24.53
N ASP A 321 5.01 -2.26 -25.03
CA ASP A 321 6.21 -3.00 -25.42
C ASP A 321 6.92 -3.50 -24.15
N ILE A 322 6.94 -4.81 -23.94
CA ILE A 322 7.53 -5.44 -22.76
C ILE A 322 9.03 -5.74 -22.92
N GLY A 323 9.63 -5.44 -24.08
CA GLY A 323 11.03 -5.76 -24.36
C GLY A 323 11.24 -7.20 -24.87
N ASN A 324 12.51 -7.58 -25.05
CA ASN A 324 12.86 -8.86 -25.68
C ASN A 324 12.63 -10.05 -24.73
N THR A 325 11.55 -10.80 -24.98
CA THR A 325 11.09 -11.97 -24.22
C THR A 325 11.50 -13.31 -24.82
N THR A 326 12.50 -13.33 -25.72
CA THR A 326 12.84 -14.55 -26.48
C THR A 326 13.20 -15.77 -25.62
N PHE A 327 13.65 -15.56 -24.38
CA PHE A 327 14.10 -16.65 -23.50
C PHE A 327 13.53 -16.60 -22.07
N HIS A 328 12.87 -15.51 -21.66
CA HIS A 328 12.42 -15.31 -20.27
C HIS A 328 11.06 -14.62 -20.24
N SER A 329 10.14 -15.13 -19.41
CA SER A 329 8.91 -14.41 -19.05
C SER A 329 9.26 -13.27 -18.10
N PRO A 330 8.57 -12.12 -18.20
CA PRO A 330 8.75 -11.06 -17.22
C PRO A 330 8.27 -11.51 -15.84
N HIS A 331 8.77 -10.88 -14.79
CA HIS A 331 8.16 -10.96 -13.45
C HIS A 331 7.26 -9.75 -13.27
N LEU A 332 5.97 -9.96 -12.97
CA LEU A 332 5.00 -8.87 -12.82
C LEU A 332 4.78 -8.51 -11.35
N TYR A 333 4.58 -7.22 -11.12
CA TYR A 333 4.27 -6.62 -9.84
C TYR A 333 3.19 -5.55 -10.08
N ALA A 334 2.31 -5.30 -9.12
CA ALA A 334 1.27 -4.28 -9.23
C ALA A 334 1.23 -3.44 -7.95
N THR A 335 0.97 -2.14 -8.11
CA THR A 335 0.84 -1.15 -7.03
C THR A 335 -0.42 -0.33 -7.28
N LYS A 336 -0.81 0.56 -6.36
CA LYS A 336 -1.98 1.45 -6.52
C LYS A 336 -2.07 2.18 -7.86
N SER A 337 -0.93 2.52 -8.46
CA SER A 337 -0.90 3.39 -9.64
C SER A 337 -0.13 2.80 -10.82
N PHE A 338 0.63 1.74 -10.61
CA PHE A 338 1.53 1.21 -11.64
C PHE A 338 1.55 -0.32 -11.69
N ILE A 339 1.58 -0.86 -12.89
CA ILE A 339 2.13 -2.19 -13.15
C ILE A 339 3.64 -2.04 -13.32
N ILE A 340 4.39 -2.96 -12.71
CA ILE A 340 5.84 -2.99 -12.75
C ILE A 340 6.26 -4.36 -13.27
N TRP A 341 7.28 -4.43 -14.11
CA TRP A 341 7.84 -5.70 -14.52
C TRP A 341 9.35 -5.68 -14.62
N GLU A 342 9.94 -6.83 -14.30
CA GLU A 342 11.37 -7.07 -14.50
C GLU A 342 11.57 -8.02 -15.67
N ILE A 343 12.52 -7.69 -16.53
CA ILE A 343 12.96 -8.53 -17.63
C ILE A 343 14.42 -8.28 -17.98
N GLY A 344 15.23 -9.33 -17.95
CA GLY A 344 16.64 -9.27 -18.35
C GLY A 344 17.49 -8.35 -17.46
N GLY A 345 17.10 -8.20 -16.20
CA GLY A 345 17.74 -7.33 -15.21
C GLY A 345 17.25 -5.88 -15.23
N ASN A 346 16.37 -5.52 -16.18
CA ASN A 346 15.79 -4.19 -16.26
C ASN A 346 14.39 -4.18 -15.65
N ILE A 347 14.09 -3.10 -14.93
CA ILE A 347 12.80 -2.88 -14.28
C ILE A 347 12.09 -1.74 -14.99
N TYR A 348 10.87 -2.02 -15.44
CA TYR A 348 9.99 -1.06 -16.09
C TYR A 348 8.72 -0.87 -15.26
N ARG A 349 8.07 0.27 -15.48
CA ARG A 349 6.67 0.46 -15.07
C ARG A 349 5.83 1.04 -16.17
N ALA A 350 4.53 0.83 -16.03
CA ALA A 350 3.52 1.53 -16.78
C ALA A 350 2.33 1.89 -15.88
N ASP A 351 1.56 2.89 -16.30
CA ASP A 351 0.23 3.09 -15.75
C ASP A 351 -0.71 1.92 -16.11
N TYR A 352 -1.90 1.93 -15.54
CA TYR A 352 -2.87 0.84 -15.68
C TYR A 352 -3.54 0.80 -17.06
N ASP A 353 -3.31 1.80 -17.90
CA ASP A 353 -3.85 1.88 -19.26
C ASP A 353 -2.79 1.54 -20.31
N GLY A 354 -1.52 1.58 -19.92
CA GLY A 354 -0.36 1.30 -20.76
C GLY A 354 0.08 2.48 -21.62
N ASP A 355 -0.51 3.66 -21.40
CA ASP A 355 -0.22 4.89 -22.14
C ASP A 355 1.12 5.49 -21.74
N PHE A 356 1.51 5.28 -20.48
CA PHE A 356 2.80 5.65 -19.94
C PHE A 356 3.66 4.41 -19.70
N LYS A 357 4.87 4.37 -20.26
CA LYS A 357 5.90 3.36 -19.96
C LYS A 357 7.22 4.05 -19.69
N GLU A 358 7.93 3.59 -18.66
CA GLU A 358 9.31 4.00 -18.45
C GLU A 358 10.16 2.94 -17.76
N GLU A 359 11.48 3.03 -17.98
CA GLU A 359 12.48 2.29 -17.23
C GLU A 359 12.76 2.98 -15.90
N ILE A 360 12.80 2.19 -14.83
CA ILE A 360 13.06 2.63 -13.45
C ILE A 360 14.50 2.36 -13.03
N SER A 361 15.00 1.15 -13.34
CA SER A 361 16.32 0.71 -12.90
C SER A 361 16.84 -0.45 -13.75
N GLY A 362 18.16 -0.60 -13.79
CA GLY A 362 18.86 -1.77 -14.32
C GLY A 362 19.61 -2.54 -13.22
N ASP A 363 20.15 -3.71 -13.60
CA ASP A 363 20.95 -4.61 -12.77
C ASP A 363 20.19 -5.29 -11.61
N SER A 364 18.90 -5.60 -11.82
CA SER A 364 18.14 -6.46 -10.91
C SER A 364 18.45 -7.95 -11.12
N SER A 365 18.41 -8.73 -10.05
CA SER A 365 18.39 -10.20 -10.11
C SER A 365 16.98 -10.80 -10.27
N GLY A 366 15.95 -9.96 -10.45
CA GLY A 366 14.55 -10.40 -10.60
C GLY A 366 13.83 -10.69 -9.29
N LYS A 367 14.52 -10.61 -8.14
CA LYS A 367 13.93 -10.68 -6.80
C LYS A 367 13.58 -9.27 -6.35
N ILE A 368 12.30 -8.90 -6.49
CA ILE A 368 11.81 -7.57 -6.14
C ILE A 368 10.84 -7.66 -4.96
N ARG A 369 10.89 -6.66 -4.09
CA ARG A 369 9.90 -6.39 -3.05
C ARG A 369 9.49 -4.94 -3.16
N ILE A 370 8.20 -4.64 -3.00
CA ILE A 370 7.69 -3.27 -3.06
C ILE A 370 7.02 -2.96 -1.73
N LYS A 371 7.36 -1.81 -1.18
CA LYS A 371 6.71 -1.26 0.01
C LYS A 371 6.47 0.23 -0.21
N ASP A 372 5.23 0.64 -0.08
CA ASP A 372 4.80 2.01 -0.37
C ASP A 372 5.22 2.43 -1.80
N HIS A 373 6.04 3.48 -1.92
CA HIS A 373 6.61 3.96 -3.18
C HIS A 373 8.06 3.48 -3.39
N LEU A 374 8.56 2.55 -2.57
CA LEU A 374 9.93 2.06 -2.61
C LEU A 374 9.98 0.62 -3.15
N LEU A 375 10.77 0.44 -4.20
CA LEU A 375 11.11 -0.86 -4.76
C LEU A 375 12.47 -1.30 -4.24
N TYR A 376 12.56 -2.51 -3.72
CA TYR A 376 13.78 -3.14 -3.23
C TYR A 376 14.15 -4.28 -4.15
N SER A 377 15.44 -4.44 -4.44
CA SER A 377 15.94 -5.52 -5.28
C SER A 377 17.39 -5.83 -4.95
N ILE A 378 17.81 -7.04 -5.30
CA ILE A 378 19.23 -7.41 -5.27
C ILE A 378 19.86 -7.01 -6.60
N SER A 379 21.05 -6.39 -6.51
CA SER A 379 21.97 -6.19 -7.63
C SER A 379 23.21 -7.03 -7.41
N GLN A 380 23.60 -7.77 -8.45
CA GLN A 380 24.74 -8.68 -8.43
C GLN A 380 25.80 -8.22 -9.42
N SER A 381 27.03 -8.08 -8.93
CA SER A 381 28.23 -7.85 -9.72
C SER A 381 29.16 -9.05 -9.64
N ARG A 382 30.31 -9.00 -10.34
CA ARG A 382 31.32 -10.08 -10.26
C ARG A 382 31.98 -10.21 -8.88
N LEU A 383 31.93 -9.17 -8.06
CA LEU A 383 32.71 -9.08 -6.82
C LEU A 383 31.84 -8.91 -5.57
N GLU A 384 30.64 -8.37 -5.73
CA GLU A 384 29.78 -7.95 -4.62
C GLU A 384 28.31 -8.12 -5.01
N THR A 385 27.48 -8.41 -4.00
CA THR A 385 26.03 -8.33 -4.11
C THR A 385 25.50 -7.26 -3.16
N SER A 386 24.43 -6.59 -3.58
CA SER A 386 23.86 -5.50 -2.81
C SER A 386 22.34 -5.55 -2.84
N ILE A 387 21.72 -5.16 -1.73
CA ILE A 387 20.30 -4.80 -1.73
C ILE A 387 20.25 -3.28 -1.93
N TYR A 388 19.48 -2.86 -2.93
CA TYR A 388 19.22 -1.45 -3.20
C TYR A 388 17.73 -1.18 -3.14
N LYS A 389 17.39 0.08 -2.88
CA LYS A 389 16.03 0.60 -3.07
C LYS A 389 15.99 1.65 -4.17
N VAL A 390 14.85 1.73 -4.85
CA VAL A 390 14.51 2.77 -5.81
C VAL A 390 13.19 3.39 -5.41
N ASP A 391 13.19 4.69 -5.26
CA ASP A 391 11.96 5.47 -5.17
C ASP A 391 11.27 5.47 -6.53
N LEU A 392 10.09 4.86 -6.60
CA LEU A 392 9.31 4.74 -7.83
C LEU A 392 8.92 6.13 -8.36
N ASN A 393 8.66 7.12 -7.51
CA ASN A 393 8.26 8.46 -7.95
C ASN A 393 9.44 9.25 -8.51
N THR A 394 10.59 9.23 -7.82
CA THR A 394 11.75 10.06 -8.19
C THR A 394 12.82 9.34 -9.00
N LYS A 395 12.71 8.01 -9.13
CA LYS A 395 13.73 7.10 -9.69
C LYS A 395 15.07 7.13 -8.95
N ARG A 396 15.12 7.72 -7.75
CA ARG A 396 16.35 7.78 -6.97
C ARG A 396 16.68 6.39 -6.45
N ARG A 397 17.81 5.85 -6.91
CA ARG A 397 18.41 4.62 -6.41
C ARG A 397 19.33 4.91 -5.23
N SER A 398 19.26 4.08 -4.19
CA SER A 398 20.20 4.08 -3.07
C SER A 398 20.52 2.65 -2.66
N THR A 399 21.80 2.37 -2.44
CA THR A 399 22.23 1.09 -1.89
C THR A 399 21.95 1.06 -0.40
N ILE A 400 21.33 -0.02 0.07
CA ILE A 400 21.02 -0.24 1.49
C ILE A 400 22.21 -0.93 2.15
N LEU A 401 22.63 -2.05 1.57
CA LEU A 401 23.78 -2.81 2.04
C LEU A 401 24.50 -3.45 0.86
N CYS A 402 25.80 -3.65 1.03
CA CYS A 402 26.67 -4.30 0.06
C CYS A 402 27.54 -5.33 0.79
N VAL A 403 27.57 -6.55 0.27
CA VAL A 403 28.35 -7.66 0.82
C VAL A 403 29.18 -8.31 -0.27
N ARG A 404 30.27 -8.97 0.12
CA ARG A 404 31.16 -9.67 -0.82
C ARG A 404 30.63 -11.03 -1.25
N ASP A 405 29.81 -11.63 -0.40
CA ASP A 405 29.18 -12.93 -0.66
C ASP A 405 27.88 -12.78 -1.46
N ASP A 406 27.20 -13.89 -1.76
CA ASP A 406 25.96 -13.88 -2.54
C ASP A 406 24.74 -13.67 -1.65
N ILE A 407 24.00 -12.60 -1.87
CA ILE A 407 22.64 -12.46 -1.32
C ILE A 407 21.69 -13.24 -2.23
N SER A 408 21.41 -14.46 -1.80
CA SER A 408 20.58 -15.38 -2.56
C SER A 408 19.10 -15.04 -2.48
N ALA A 409 18.60 -14.54 -1.35
CA ALA A 409 17.18 -14.25 -1.14
C ALA A 409 17.00 -13.15 -0.11
N PHE A 410 15.92 -12.39 -0.23
CA PHE A 410 15.51 -11.47 0.81
C PHE A 410 13.99 -11.34 0.84
N ASP A 411 13.51 -10.87 1.97
CA ASP A 411 12.16 -10.37 2.14
C ASP A 411 12.18 -9.13 3.04
N ILE A 412 11.08 -8.39 3.05
CA ILE A 412 10.89 -7.28 3.98
C ILE A 412 9.81 -7.74 4.95
N TYR A 413 9.87 -7.34 6.23
CA TYR A 413 8.79 -7.54 7.21
C TYR A 413 8.91 -6.59 8.38
N ASN A 414 7.81 -6.04 8.91
CA ASN A 414 7.79 -5.14 10.07
C ASN A 414 8.91 -4.07 10.05
N ASN A 415 9.07 -3.34 8.94
CA ASN A 415 10.12 -2.32 8.74
C ASN A 415 11.56 -2.84 8.84
N LYS A 416 11.80 -4.12 8.56
CA LYS A 416 13.13 -4.73 8.49
C LYS A 416 13.32 -5.49 7.20
N ILE A 417 14.57 -5.66 6.80
CA ILE A 417 14.97 -6.53 5.70
C ILE A 417 15.54 -7.81 6.30
N TYR A 418 15.06 -8.94 5.80
CA TYR A 418 15.55 -10.27 6.14
C TYR A 418 16.21 -10.86 4.92
N PHE A 419 17.47 -11.29 5.01
CA PHE A 419 18.20 -11.76 3.84
C PHE A 419 19.10 -12.95 4.13
N ALA A 420 19.28 -13.80 3.12
CA ALA A 420 20.20 -14.92 3.15
C ALA A 420 21.45 -14.58 2.35
N GLU A 421 22.58 -14.51 3.04
CA GLU A 421 23.90 -14.30 2.48
C GLU A 421 24.71 -15.60 2.60
N GLY A 422 25.40 -15.99 1.53
CA GLY A 422 26.24 -17.19 1.53
C GLY A 422 27.37 -17.13 0.51
N GLY A 423 28.51 -17.71 0.88
CA GLY A 423 29.74 -17.68 0.09
C GLY A 423 30.03 -18.98 -0.66
N GLN A 424 31.22 -19.07 -1.25
CA GLN A 424 31.70 -20.21 -2.09
C GLN A 424 31.68 -21.59 -1.43
N CYS A 425 31.44 -21.68 -0.12
CA CYS A 425 31.38 -22.94 0.62
C CYS A 425 29.96 -23.49 0.79
N ASP A 426 28.95 -22.91 0.14
CA ASP A 426 27.52 -23.26 0.27
C ASP A 426 26.98 -23.18 1.70
N ILE A 427 27.69 -22.45 2.57
CA ILE A 427 27.26 -22.12 3.93
C ILE A 427 26.65 -20.73 3.88
N TYR A 428 25.38 -20.67 4.25
CA TYR A 428 24.57 -19.46 4.31
C TYR A 428 24.28 -19.07 5.76
N CYS A 429 23.98 -17.79 5.92
CA CYS A 429 23.49 -17.19 7.15
C CYS A 429 22.25 -16.35 6.80
N ILE A 430 21.29 -16.30 7.73
CA ILE A 430 20.12 -15.42 7.66
C ILE A 430 20.37 -14.25 8.59
N TYR A 431 20.18 -13.06 8.05
CA TYR A 431 20.34 -11.80 8.74
C TYR A 431 19.04 -11.03 8.75
N GLU A 432 18.93 -10.11 9.70
CA GLU A 432 18.00 -9.00 9.65
C GLU A 432 18.76 -7.67 9.71
N CYS A 433 18.19 -6.62 9.11
CA CYS A 433 18.67 -5.25 9.26
C CYS A 433 17.52 -4.24 9.13
N ASP A 434 17.78 -2.99 9.51
CA ASP A 434 16.86 -1.87 9.32
C ASP A 434 16.76 -1.49 7.82
N LEU A 435 15.71 -0.76 7.41
CA LEU A 435 15.48 -0.35 6.00
C LEU A 435 16.54 0.61 5.43
N ASP A 436 17.40 1.17 6.28
CA ASP A 436 18.55 1.99 5.91
C ASP A 436 19.87 1.18 5.89
N GLY A 437 19.82 -0.12 6.20
CA GLY A 437 20.97 -1.01 6.27
C GLY A 437 21.65 -1.03 7.65
N GLY A 438 21.11 -0.29 8.63
CA GLY A 438 21.58 -0.28 10.01
C GLY A 438 21.26 -1.57 10.77
N SER A 439 21.83 -1.68 11.98
CA SER A 439 21.49 -2.70 12.98
C SER A 439 21.51 -4.15 12.48
N ILE A 440 22.50 -4.54 11.67
CA ILE A 440 22.58 -5.90 11.12
C ILE A 440 22.76 -6.93 12.25
N ARG A 441 21.87 -7.92 12.30
CA ARG A 441 21.87 -9.01 13.27
C ARG A 441 21.74 -10.37 12.59
N THR A 442 22.54 -11.34 13.00
CA THR A 442 22.42 -12.73 12.56
C THR A 442 21.25 -13.42 13.27
N LEU A 443 20.34 -14.02 12.50
CA LEU A 443 19.23 -14.83 13.01
C LEU A 443 19.55 -16.32 13.00
N LYS A 444 20.27 -16.76 11.97
CA LYS A 444 20.66 -18.15 11.80
C LYS A 444 21.97 -18.24 11.04
N ASP A 445 22.82 -19.16 11.43
CA ASP A 445 24.09 -19.46 10.78
C ASP A 445 24.15 -20.94 10.37
N HIS A 446 25.18 -21.28 9.59
CA HIS A 446 25.51 -22.65 9.22
C HIS A 446 24.36 -23.41 8.54
N ILE A 447 23.65 -22.75 7.61
CA ILE A 447 22.58 -23.35 6.82
C ILE A 447 23.03 -23.62 5.38
N SER A 448 22.37 -24.57 4.71
CA SER A 448 22.57 -24.83 3.28
C SER A 448 22.02 -23.68 2.41
N ILE A 449 22.32 -23.72 1.11
CA ILE A 449 21.84 -22.77 0.10
C ILE A 449 20.36 -22.45 0.27
N VAL A 450 20.05 -21.17 0.49
CA VAL A 450 18.69 -20.65 0.58
C VAL A 450 18.23 -20.21 -0.80
N LYS A 451 17.05 -20.66 -1.23
CA LYS A 451 16.46 -20.25 -2.52
C LYS A 451 15.46 -19.14 -2.37
N GLU A 452 14.75 -19.12 -1.25
CA GLU A 452 13.65 -18.22 -0.99
C GLU A 452 13.52 -17.98 0.51
N ILE A 453 13.18 -16.74 0.87
CA ILE A 453 12.77 -16.30 2.20
C ILE A 453 11.39 -15.69 2.06
N LYS A 454 10.50 -15.99 3.01
CA LYS A 454 9.19 -15.38 3.18
C LYS A 454 8.97 -15.01 4.62
N CYS A 455 8.53 -13.80 4.89
CA CYS A 455 8.24 -13.32 6.23
C CYS A 455 6.75 -13.01 6.36
N GLU A 456 6.08 -13.74 7.26
CA GLU A 456 4.65 -13.58 7.51
C GLU A 456 4.29 -14.04 8.92
N PHE A 457 3.33 -13.38 9.57
CA PHE A 457 2.76 -13.78 10.86
C PHE A 457 3.84 -13.96 11.94
N ASN A 458 4.79 -13.02 12.01
CA ASN A 458 5.98 -13.11 12.87
C ASN A 458 6.83 -14.36 12.66
N ASN A 459 6.80 -14.93 11.46
CA ASN A 459 7.62 -16.07 11.11
C ASN A 459 8.41 -15.79 9.84
N LEU A 460 9.71 -16.06 9.90
CA LEU A 460 10.56 -16.13 8.72
C LEU A 460 10.63 -17.60 8.29
N THR A 461 10.07 -17.89 7.12
CA THR A 461 10.16 -19.20 6.47
C THR A 461 11.21 -19.14 5.37
N TYR A 462 12.11 -20.13 5.31
CA TYR A 462 13.15 -20.21 4.29
C TYR A 462 13.29 -21.62 3.73
N PHE A 463 13.60 -21.69 2.44
CA PHE A 463 13.65 -22.96 1.69
C PHE A 463 15.09 -23.30 1.31
N THR A 464 15.56 -24.45 1.78
CA THR A 464 16.89 -25.00 1.45
C THR A 464 16.78 -26.22 0.54
N ASN A 465 17.87 -26.58 -0.14
CA ASN A 465 17.91 -27.81 -0.94
C ASN A 465 17.87 -29.05 -0.04
N LYS A 466 17.08 -30.06 -0.42
CA LYS A 466 17.12 -31.37 0.23
C LYS A 466 18.37 -32.13 -0.19
N GLU A 467 19.25 -32.45 0.75
CA GLU A 467 20.36 -33.37 0.50
C GLU A 467 19.83 -34.78 0.27
N LYS A 468 19.66 -35.20 -0.99
CA LYS A 468 19.72 -36.62 -1.35
C LYS A 468 20.46 -36.80 -2.66
N TRP A 469 21.49 -37.64 -2.61
CA TRP A 469 22.09 -38.26 -3.78
C TRP A 469 20.98 -38.98 -4.56
N ASN A 470 20.75 -38.56 -5.81
CA ASN A 470 19.80 -39.04 -6.83
C ASN A 470 18.60 -38.12 -7.12
N PHE A 471 18.80 -37.27 -8.14
CA PHE A 471 17.87 -36.82 -9.20
C PHE A 471 16.45 -36.30 -8.89
N PHE A 472 16.05 -36.05 -7.65
CA PHE A 472 14.82 -35.28 -7.35
C PHE A 472 15.09 -34.20 -6.30
N ALA A 473 15.17 -32.94 -6.75
CA ALA A 473 15.36 -31.77 -5.89
C ALA A 473 14.05 -31.44 -5.16
N GLY A 474 13.90 -31.96 -3.94
CA GLY A 474 12.93 -31.43 -2.99
C GLY A 474 13.49 -30.21 -2.25
N TYR A 475 12.62 -29.34 -1.75
CA TYR A 475 12.99 -28.27 -0.83
C TYR A 475 12.71 -28.69 0.61
N ILE A 476 13.54 -28.22 1.55
CA ILE A 476 13.27 -28.30 2.98
C ILE A 476 12.77 -26.92 3.41
N GLU A 477 11.55 -26.87 3.93
CA GLU A 477 10.98 -25.69 4.56
C GLU A 477 11.47 -25.60 6.01
N ASN A 478 11.95 -24.43 6.40
CA ASN A 478 12.43 -24.15 7.75
C ASN A 478 11.80 -22.84 8.24
N THR A 479 11.56 -22.71 9.54
CA THR A 479 10.89 -21.54 10.11
C THR A 479 11.64 -21.00 11.33
N ILE A 480 11.71 -19.67 11.44
CA ILE A 480 12.24 -18.92 12.59
C ILE A 480 11.12 -18.01 13.10
N SER A 481 10.78 -18.11 14.38
CA SER A 481 9.87 -17.16 15.03
C SER A 481 10.59 -15.84 15.28
N LEU A 482 9.97 -14.73 14.87
CA LEU A 482 10.48 -13.37 15.00
C LEU A 482 10.05 -12.71 16.33
N ASP A 483 9.17 -13.34 17.11
CA ASP A 483 8.69 -12.85 18.42
C ASP A 483 9.77 -12.91 19.52
N ASN A 484 10.82 -13.71 19.32
CA ASN A 484 11.81 -14.05 20.33
C ASN A 484 13.23 -13.57 19.99
N VAL A 485 13.39 -12.62 19.06
CA VAL A 485 14.72 -12.14 18.66
C VAL A 485 14.91 -10.67 18.97
#